data_AF-A0A0B7ABN7-F1
#
_entry.id   AF-A0A0B7ABN7-F1
#
_cell.length_a   1.000
_cell.length_b   1.000
_cell.length_c   1.000
_cell.angle_alpha   90.00
_cell.angle_beta   90.00
_cell.angle_gamma   90.00
#
_symmetry.space_group_name_H-M   'P 1'
#
loop_
_entity.id
_entity.type
_entity.pdbx_description
1 polymer ?
#
loop_
_entity_poly.entity_id
_entity_poly.type
_entity_poly.pdbx_seq_one_letter_code
_entity_poly.pdbx_strand_id
1 'polypeptide(L)'
;SYFLGVCLFFWGTYYQNKSMLTFASLRKEKKNEYNPNNHYIPHGHLFKWVSCLHYLCEILIYLAFCIVFQFSNLYVLSVTLFVWSNQISSSLLVHKWYRENFSEYPATRKAVIPYIL
;
A
#
# COMPACT_ATOMS: atom_id res chain seq x y z
N SER A 1 13.04 7.88 -18.83
CA SER A 1 12.57 9.19 -19.33
C SER A 1 11.81 9.91 -18.24
N TYR A 2 12.00 11.21 -18.04
CA TYR A 2 11.29 12.00 -17.01
C TYR A 2 9.76 11.82 -17.06
N PHE A 3 9.21 11.73 -18.28
CA PHE A 3 7.78 11.48 -18.51
C PHE A 3 7.27 10.19 -17.84
N LEU A 4 8.04 9.10 -17.90
CA LEU A 4 7.67 7.83 -17.26
C LEU A 4 7.53 8.00 -15.74
N GLY A 5 8.47 8.72 -15.12
CA GLY A 5 8.42 9.01 -13.69
C GLY A 5 7.19 9.84 -13.34
N VAL A 6 6.87 10.88 -14.12
CA VAL A 6 5.66 11.70 -13.90
C VAL A 6 4.38 10.87 -14.03
N CYS A 7 4.26 10.03 -15.06
CA CYS A 7 3.11 9.13 -15.21
C CYS A 7 2.98 8.17 -14.03
N LEU A 8 4.09 7.58 -13.58
CA LEU A 8 4.10 6.66 -12.44
C LEU A 8 3.71 7.35 -11.13
N PHE A 9 4.16 8.59 -10.94
CA PHE A 9 3.78 9.41 -9.78
C PHE A 9 2.26 9.61 -9.72
N PHE A 10 1.64 10.12 -10.79
CA PHE A 10 0.19 10.34 -10.82
C PHE A 10 -0.60 9.05 -10.67
N TRP A 11 -0.13 7.96 -11.29
CA TRP A 11 -0.73 6.64 -11.13
C TRP A 11 -0.68 6.18 -9.66
N GLY A 12 0.49 6.26 -9.02
CA GLY A 12 0.68 5.90 -7.61
C GLY A 12 -0.22 6.72 -6.69
N THR A 13 -0.23 8.04 -6.84
CA THR A 13 -1.05 8.94 -6.02
C THR A 13 -2.55 8.68 -6.21
N TYR A 14 -3.00 8.43 -7.45
CA TYR A 14 -4.41 8.11 -7.72
C TYR A 14 -4.86 6.85 -6.97
N TYR A 15 -4.08 5.77 -7.05
CA TYR A 15 -4.40 4.53 -6.34
C TYR A 15 -4.23 4.63 -4.82
N GLN A 16 -3.28 5.43 -4.34
CA GLN A 16 -3.14 5.73 -2.92
C GLN A 16 -4.39 6.42 -2.38
N ASN A 17 -4.85 7.48 -3.05
CA ASN A 17 -6.07 8.17 -2.65
C ASN A 17 -7.29 7.24 -2.69
N LYS A 18 -7.41 6.44 -3.75
CA LYS A 18 -8.49 5.45 -3.88
C LYS A 18 -8.48 4.44 -2.73
N SER A 19 -7.30 3.98 -2.32
CA SER A 19 -7.15 3.06 -1.19
C SER A 19 -7.59 3.69 0.14
N MET A 20 -7.27 4.97 0.37
CA MET A 20 -7.70 5.72 1.55
C MET A 20 -9.21 5.92 1.57
N LEU A 21 -9.82 6.23 0.41
CA LEU A 21 -11.28 6.34 0.29
C LEU A 21 -11.99 5.03 0.63
N THR A 22 -11.43 3.88 0.22
CA THR A 22 -11.96 2.56 0.63
C THR A 22 -11.88 2.35 2.14
N PHE A 23 -10.77 2.72 2.79
CA PHE A 23 -10.68 2.64 4.26
C PHE A 23 -11.67 3.58 4.95
N ALA A 24 -11.88 4.78 4.41
CA ALA A 24 -12.83 5.74 4.94
C ALA A 24 -14.28 5.26 4.78
N SER A 25 -14.64 4.68 3.64
CA SER A 25 -15.99 4.14 3.41
C SER A 25 -16.28 2.96 4.33
N LEU A 26 -15.33 2.05 4.53
CA LEU A 26 -15.48 0.91 5.45
C LEU A 26 -15.75 1.35 6.89
N ARG A 27 -15.05 2.39 7.36
CA ARG A 27 -15.29 2.95 8.70
C ARG A 27 -16.69 3.57 8.82
N LYS A 28 -17.21 4.16 7.73
CA LYS A 28 -18.53 4.79 7.72
C LYS A 28 -19.65 3.75 7.65
N GLU A 29 -19.53 2.75 6.79
CA GLU A 29 -20.52 1.69 6.58
C GLU A 29 -20.66 0.79 7.81
N LYS A 30 -19.53 0.42 8.42
CA LYS A 30 -19.51 -0.52 9.54
C LYS A 30 -19.50 0.15 10.92
N LYS A 31 -19.83 1.46 10.99
CA LYS A 31 -19.83 2.24 12.24
C LYS A 31 -20.73 1.65 13.34
N ASN A 32 -21.79 0.96 12.95
CA ASN A 32 -22.77 0.36 13.87
C ASN A 32 -22.61 -1.17 14.02
N GLU A 33 -21.59 -1.76 13.39
CA GLU A 33 -21.32 -3.20 13.47
C GLU A 33 -20.39 -3.47 14.67
N TYR A 34 -20.78 -4.40 15.55
CA TYR A 34 -19.91 -4.80 16.65
C TYR A 34 -18.70 -5.56 16.11
N ASN A 35 -17.54 -4.93 16.18
CA ASN A 35 -16.28 -5.53 15.76
C ASN A 35 -15.27 -5.52 16.91
N PRO A 36 -14.98 -6.68 17.53
CA PRO A 36 -14.07 -6.77 18.67
C PRO A 36 -12.64 -6.29 18.35
N ASN A 37 -12.24 -6.33 17.07
CA ASN A 37 -10.89 -5.95 16.63
C ASN A 37 -10.81 -4.49 16.13
N ASN A 38 -11.94 -3.78 16.04
CA ASN A 38 -12.06 -2.42 15.51
C ASN A 38 -11.41 -2.18 14.13
N HIS A 39 -11.21 -3.25 13.34
CA HIS A 39 -10.54 -3.24 12.03
C HIS A 39 -11.36 -4.03 11.02
N TYR A 40 -11.44 -3.51 9.80
CA TYR A 40 -12.21 -4.12 8.73
C TYR A 40 -11.29 -4.60 7.62
N ILE A 41 -11.57 -5.79 7.08
CA ILE A 41 -10.86 -6.30 5.91
C ILE A 41 -11.32 -5.48 4.70
N PRO A 42 -10.44 -4.73 4.03
CA PRO A 42 -10.83 -3.99 2.84
C PRO A 42 -11.06 -4.96 1.69
N HIS A 43 -12.15 -4.78 0.94
CA HIS A 43 -12.46 -5.54 -0.27
C HIS A 43 -12.60 -4.59 -1.47
N GLY A 44 -12.25 -5.09 -2.67
CA GLY A 44 -12.36 -4.33 -3.93
C GLY A 44 -11.04 -3.91 -4.56
N HIS A 45 -11.07 -3.64 -5.88
CA HIS A 45 -9.93 -3.20 -6.69
C HIS A 45 -8.64 -4.02 -6.49
N LEU A 46 -7.52 -3.36 -6.22
CA LEU A 46 -6.20 -3.98 -6.02
C LEU A 46 -6.05 -4.61 -4.63
N PHE A 47 -6.97 -4.35 -3.70
CA PHE A 47 -6.97 -5.06 -2.42
C PHE A 47 -7.20 -6.56 -2.61
N LYS A 48 -7.75 -7.02 -3.73
CA LYS A 48 -7.83 -8.47 -4.00
C LYS A 48 -6.46 -9.16 -4.05
N TRP A 49 -5.41 -8.41 -4.37
CA TRP A 49 -4.05 -8.93 -4.51
C TRP A 49 -3.19 -8.59 -3.30
N VAL A 50 -3.39 -7.42 -2.68
CA VAL A 50 -2.48 -6.87 -1.68
C VAL A 50 -3.23 -6.36 -0.44
N SER A 51 -2.69 -6.60 0.75
CA SER A 51 -3.19 -6.13 2.04
C SER A 51 -3.05 -4.63 2.19
N CYS A 52 -1.84 -4.13 1.97
CA CYS A 52 -1.48 -2.73 2.18
C CYS A 52 -1.25 -2.02 0.85
N LEU A 53 -2.32 -1.81 0.08
CA LEU A 53 -2.25 -1.13 -1.21
C LEU A 53 -1.62 0.27 -1.13
N HIS A 54 -1.92 1.03 -0.08
CA HIS A 54 -1.37 2.37 0.13
C HIS A 54 0.17 2.35 0.28
N TYR A 55 0.73 1.36 0.96
CA TYR A 55 2.19 1.18 1.08
C TYR A 55 2.84 0.84 -0.26
N LEU A 56 2.19 0.00 -1.06
CA LEU A 56 2.65 -0.26 -2.43
C LEU A 56 2.67 1.02 -3.27
N CYS A 57 1.62 1.83 -3.19
CA CYS A 57 1.56 3.10 -3.91
C CYS A 57 2.65 4.07 -3.46
N GLU A 58 2.94 4.15 -2.17
CA GLU A 58 4.01 4.99 -1.63
C GLU A 58 5.38 4.55 -2.16
N ILE A 59 5.67 3.24 -2.17
CA ILE A 59 6.88 2.67 -2.79
C ILE A 59 7.00 3.11 -4.25
N LEU A 60 5.92 3.05 -5.03
CA LEU A 60 5.90 3.46 -6.45
C LEU A 60 6.07 4.96 -6.65
N ILE A 61 5.55 5.79 -5.74
CA ILE A 61 5.73 7.25 -5.78
C ILE A 61 7.20 7.62 -5.55
N TYR A 62 7.86 6.98 -4.58
CA TYR A 62 9.30 7.20 -4.36
C TYR A 62 10.16 6.63 -5.49
N LEU A 63 9.75 5.52 -6.11
CA LEU A 63 10.37 5.03 -7.34
C LEU A 63 10.24 6.06 -8.48
N ALA A 64 9.07 6.69 -8.62
CA ALA A 64 8.84 7.73 -9.61
C ALA A 64 9.78 8.91 -9.40
N PHE A 65 9.99 9.36 -8.16
CA PHE A 65 10.99 10.39 -7.86
C PHE A 65 12.40 9.95 -8.29
N CYS A 66 12.84 8.74 -7.96
CA CYS A 66 14.13 8.22 -8.42
C CYS A 66 14.27 8.25 -9.96
N ILE A 67 13.21 7.89 -10.70
CA ILE A 67 13.20 7.92 -12.17
C ILE A 67 13.29 9.36 -12.70
N VAL A 68 12.57 10.30 -12.08
CA VAL A 68 12.62 11.73 -12.45
C VAL A 68 14.01 12.31 -12.20
N PHE A 69 14.65 11.97 -11.08
CA PHE A 69 16.03 12.41 -10.81
C PHE A 69 17.09 11.52 -11.48
N GLN A 70 16.69 10.59 -12.36
CA GLN A 70 17.58 9.66 -13.06
C GLN A 70 18.57 8.92 -12.14
N PHE A 71 18.16 8.62 -10.90
CA PHE A 71 18.99 7.97 -9.89
C PHE A 71 20.31 8.71 -9.55
N SER A 72 20.47 9.96 -9.99
CA SER A 72 21.68 10.75 -9.78
C SER A 72 21.72 11.46 -8.42
N ASN A 73 20.55 11.65 -7.79
CA ASN A 73 20.45 12.33 -6.51
C ASN A 73 20.50 11.33 -5.33
N LEU A 74 21.62 11.33 -4.62
CA LEU A 74 21.87 10.44 -3.49
C LEU A 74 20.87 10.63 -2.34
N TYR A 75 20.38 11.85 -2.10
CA TYR A 75 19.40 12.13 -1.05
C TYR A 75 18.05 11.47 -1.39
N VAL A 76 17.57 11.64 -2.63
CA VAL A 76 16.33 11.01 -3.10
C VAL A 76 16.44 9.49 -3.05
N LEU A 77 17.58 8.95 -3.45
CA LEU A 77 17.83 7.50 -3.39
C LEU A 77 17.80 6.98 -1.95
N SER A 78 18.50 7.67 -1.03
CA SER A 78 18.55 7.30 0.39
C SER A 78 17.17 7.32 1.04
N VAL A 79 16.38 8.37 0.79
CA VAL A 79 15.00 8.48 1.29
C VAL A 79 14.12 7.38 0.69
N THR A 80 14.27 7.08 -0.60
CA THR A 80 13.49 6.03 -1.27
C THR A 80 13.77 4.66 -0.65
N LEU A 81 15.04 4.31 -0.43
CA LEU A 81 15.43 3.04 0.20
C LEU A 81 14.91 2.93 1.64
N PHE A 82 14.98 4.03 2.39
CA PHE A 82 14.42 4.09 3.74
C PHE A 82 12.90 3.85 3.73
N VAL A 83 12.17 4.57 2.87
CA VAL A 83 10.71 4.41 2.75
C VAL A 83 10.36 2.99 2.33
N TRP A 84 11.04 2.44 1.33
CA TRP A 84 10.79 1.06 0.89
C TRP A 84 10.97 0.07 2.03
N SER A 85 12.08 0.16 2.76
CA SER A 85 12.37 -0.73 3.88
C SER A 85 11.32 -0.61 4.99
N ASN A 86 10.93 0.61 5.34
CA ASN A 86 9.91 0.88 6.35
C ASN A 86 8.53 0.35 5.93
N GLN A 87 8.12 0.60 4.67
CA GLN A 87 6.81 0.21 4.16
C GLN A 87 6.69 -1.30 3.96
N ILE A 88 7.75 -1.96 3.48
CA ILE A 88 7.79 -3.42 3.36
C ILE A 88 7.69 -4.05 4.76
N SER A 89 8.49 -3.60 5.72
CA SER A 89 8.47 -4.14 7.09
C SER A 89 7.11 -3.94 7.75
N SER A 90 6.53 -2.74 7.65
CA SER A 90 5.21 -2.42 8.18
C SER A 90 4.12 -3.27 7.52
N SER A 91 4.19 -3.47 6.20
CA SER A 91 3.23 -4.30 5.48
C SER A 91 3.22 -5.75 5.94
N LEU A 92 4.39 -6.32 6.24
CA LEU A 92 4.53 -7.69 6.71
C LEU A 92 3.91 -7.86 8.10
N LEU A 93 4.15 -6.90 9.00
CA LEU A 93 3.55 -6.89 10.34
C LEU A 93 2.03 -6.79 10.26
N VAL A 94 1.52 -5.87 9.44
CA VAL A 94 0.07 -5.70 9.23
C VAL A 94 -0.54 -6.95 8.60
N HIS A 95 0.12 -7.54 7.60
CA HIS A 95 -0.35 -8.77 6.95
C HIS A 95 -0.40 -9.95 7.93
N LYS A 96 0.64 -10.12 8.75
CA LYS A 96 0.68 -11.13 9.81
C LYS A 96 -0.45 -10.91 10.82
N TRP A 97 -0.62 -9.69 11.28
CA TRP A 97 -1.69 -9.31 12.20
C TRP A 97 -3.07 -9.63 11.61
N TYR A 98 -3.32 -9.30 10.33
CA TYR A 98 -4.58 -9.64 9.68
C TYR A 98 -4.84 -11.15 9.64
N ARG A 99 -3.82 -11.97 9.36
CA ARG A 99 -3.95 -13.44 9.33
C ARG A 99 -4.22 -14.05 10.70
N GLU A 100 -3.68 -13.46 11.77
CA GLU A 100 -3.85 -13.93 13.14
C GLU A 100 -5.21 -13.51 13.73
N ASN A 101 -5.72 -12.34 13.35
CA ASN A 101 -6.92 -11.75 13.94
C ASN A 101 -8.21 -12.00 13.14
N PHE A 102 -8.10 -12.39 11.85
CA PHE A 102 -9.26 -12.66 11.00
C PHE A 102 -9.17 -14.05 10.37
N SER A 103 -10.05 -14.94 10.81
CA SER A 103 -10.20 -16.30 10.25
C SER A 103 -10.65 -16.28 8.78
N GLU A 104 -11.42 -15.27 8.37
CA GLU A 104 -11.93 -15.10 7.00
C GLU A 104 -10.93 -14.42 6.04
N TYR A 105 -9.70 -14.16 6.50
CA TYR A 105 -8.72 -13.43 5.69
C TYR A 105 -8.27 -14.23 4.44
N PRO A 106 -8.27 -13.64 3.24
CA PRO A 106 -7.89 -14.37 2.03
C PRO A 106 -6.41 -14.81 2.05
N ALA A 107 -6.17 -16.12 2.02
CA ALA A 107 -4.82 -16.69 2.02
C ALA A 107 -4.01 -16.38 0.75
N THR A 108 -4.68 -16.02 -0.35
CA THR A 108 -4.05 -15.66 -1.62
C THR A 108 -3.49 -14.23 -1.65
N ARG A 109 -3.90 -13.39 -0.69
CA ARG A 109 -3.48 -11.99 -0.61
C ARG A 109 -2.02 -11.88 -0.15
N LYS A 110 -1.30 -10.90 -0.68
CA LYS A 110 0.10 -10.60 -0.38
C LYS A 110 0.21 -9.33 0.46
N ALA A 111 1.31 -9.15 1.20
CA ALA A 111 1.48 -8.04 2.12
C ALA A 111 1.53 -6.67 1.41
N VAL A 112 2.40 -6.52 0.39
CA VAL A 112 2.60 -5.25 -0.33
C VAL A 112 2.94 -5.42 -1.81
N ILE A 113 3.72 -6.42 -2.21
CA ILE A 113 4.10 -6.64 -3.61
C ILE A 113 3.27 -7.78 -4.20
N PRO A 114 2.42 -7.53 -5.22
CA PRO A 114 1.64 -8.58 -5.86
C PRO A 114 2.55 -9.72 -6.34
N TYR A 115 2.16 -10.96 -6.05
CA TYR A 115 2.84 -12.20 -6.46
C TYR A 115 4.24 -12.45 -5.87
N ILE A 116 4.80 -11.51 -5.12
CA ILE A 116 6.11 -11.68 -4.46
C ILE A 116 5.93 -11.72 -2.95
N LEU A 117 5.34 -10.67 -2.38
CA LEU A 117 5.40 -10.40 -0.94
C LEU A 117 4.11 -9.88 -0.36
#